data_AF-A0A0D2K7B6-F1
#
_entry.id   AF-A0A0D2K7B6-F1
#
_cell.length_a   1.000
_cell.length_b   1.000
_cell.length_c   1.000
_cell.angle_alpha   90.00
_cell.angle_beta   90.00
_cell.angle_gamma   90.00
#
_symmetry.space_group_name_H-M   'P 1'
#
loop_
_entity.id
_entity.type
_entity.pdbx_description
1 polymer ?
#
loop_
_entity_poly.entity_id
_entity_poly.type
_entity_poly.pdbx_seq_one_letter_code
_entity_poly.pdbx_strand_id
1 'polypeptide(L)'
;MPLLQKYILNEGTLYSNHFCTVALCCPSRVTLWTGRAAHNTNVTDVFPPYGGWPKILREGINDDYLPLWMQNAGYNTYYTGKLWNHHHIDNYDKPRARGFNGSDFLLDPYTYEYYHSRMTRNNEPPVNYEGQYSPDVIAQKAYGFLNEAMQHKEPWMLTVAPVASHGNVRLEGGWEISAPRYAKRHAHLFKDYKIPRDKNFNPEKQGGVSWVKNLPLLNDTVIAYNDEYQRARLRSLQPVDEMIENLVKMLEEKGVLDNTYIFYTTDNGYHISQHRLHPGKECGYDTDIHIPLAVRGPGVAAGRVTKAVTSHTDLSPTILQLAGQSREDFDGRPIPLSAEETVQDTSNWEHVNIEFWGRAVPEGTMGKYTDDYNPEWGFEGAVRNNTYKGLRLIGDGYSLYYSVHCTGEREFYDSIHDPGQLVNLFDDQAVSSAYSLRGRPFDQIVHRLDALMMVLKSCKTESCLKPWDALHSRGDVATLKDALHPDFDAFYKNQPKVAFTSCELGYIREAEGPQDANVFGAAEPRLELREQQGTDQSFGYRGHWSHWT
;
A
#
# COMPACT_ATOMS: atom_id res chain seq x y z
N MET A 1 7.06 -20.45 2.14
CA MET A 1 5.92 -20.79 1.28
C MET A 1 6.44 -21.57 0.08
N PRO A 2 6.85 -22.83 0.27
CA PRO A 2 7.36 -23.68 -0.81
C PRO A 2 6.34 -23.95 -1.93
N LEU A 3 5.03 -23.95 -1.64
CA LEU A 3 4.01 -24.23 -2.64
C LEU A 3 3.77 -23.02 -3.55
N LEU A 4 3.80 -21.79 -3.00
CA LEU A 4 3.88 -20.56 -3.79
C LEU A 4 5.08 -20.57 -4.73
N GLN A 5 6.27 -20.94 -4.23
CA GLN A 5 7.47 -21.04 -5.06
C GLN A 5 7.27 -22.04 -6.21
N LYS A 6 6.78 -23.24 -5.89
CA LYS A 6 6.58 -24.31 -6.86
C LYS A 6 5.55 -23.96 -7.93
N TYR A 7 4.36 -23.51 -7.53
CA TYR A 7 3.22 -23.39 -8.45
C TYR A 7 3.06 -22.02 -9.07
N ILE A 8 3.64 -20.96 -8.49
CA ILE A 8 3.47 -19.59 -9.00
C ILE A 8 4.81 -19.01 -9.46
N LEU A 9 5.84 -19.00 -8.60
CA LEU A 9 7.11 -18.35 -8.94
C LEU A 9 7.89 -19.08 -10.03
N ASN A 10 8.02 -20.40 -9.93
CA ASN A 10 8.75 -21.19 -10.92
C ASN A 10 8.02 -21.26 -12.27
N GLU A 11 6.70 -21.12 -12.26
CA GLU A 11 5.83 -21.21 -13.44
C GLU A 11 5.37 -19.83 -13.95
N GLY A 12 5.93 -18.75 -13.42
CA GLY A 12 5.52 -17.38 -13.70
C GLY A 12 6.65 -16.38 -13.57
N THR A 13 6.28 -15.10 -13.52
CA THR A 13 7.22 -13.98 -13.37
C THR A 13 7.07 -13.35 -11.98
N LEU A 14 8.20 -13.17 -11.29
CA LEU A 14 8.33 -12.38 -10.07
C LEU A 14 8.72 -10.93 -10.43
N TYR A 15 7.96 -9.97 -9.93
CA TYR A 15 8.25 -8.54 -10.05
C TYR A 15 8.99 -8.12 -8.79
N SER A 16 10.31 -8.04 -8.86
CA SER A 16 11.14 -7.81 -7.68
C SER A 16 11.05 -6.37 -7.15
N ASN A 17 10.47 -5.45 -7.92
CA ASN A 17 10.32 -4.03 -7.59
C ASN A 17 8.83 -3.65 -7.63
N HIS A 18 8.01 -4.32 -6.81
CA HIS A 18 6.59 -4.02 -6.66
C HIS A 18 6.30 -3.37 -5.30
N PHE A 19 5.48 -2.32 -5.30
CA PHE A 19 5.25 -1.51 -4.11
C PHE A 19 3.76 -1.25 -3.86
N CYS A 20 3.34 -1.18 -2.60
CA CYS A 20 2.09 -0.50 -2.28
C CYS A 20 2.34 1.00 -2.16
N THR A 21 1.34 1.82 -2.54
CA THR A 21 1.45 3.28 -2.44
C THR A 21 1.09 3.80 -1.05
N VAL A 22 0.37 3.00 -0.26
CA VAL A 22 0.04 3.29 1.14
C VAL A 22 0.24 2.01 1.96
N ALA A 23 1.09 2.04 2.98
CA ALA A 23 1.34 0.89 3.85
C ALA A 23 0.23 0.68 4.91
N LEU A 24 -1.04 0.65 4.48
CA LEU A 24 -2.21 0.51 5.35
C LEU A 24 -3.38 -0.18 4.64
N CYS A 25 -4.07 -1.08 5.36
CA CYS A 25 -5.05 -2.02 4.81
C CYS A 25 -6.10 -1.42 3.84
N CYS A 26 -6.99 -0.55 4.33
CA CYS A 26 -8.11 -0.02 3.55
C CYS A 26 -7.68 0.85 2.36
N PRO A 27 -6.84 1.90 2.53
CA PRO A 27 -6.42 2.75 1.42
C PRO A 27 -5.60 1.99 0.36
N SER A 28 -4.77 1.04 0.78
CA SER A 28 -4.03 0.18 -0.15
C SER A 28 -4.96 -0.69 -0.99
N ARG A 29 -5.96 -1.33 -0.37
CA ARG A 29 -6.97 -2.12 -1.10
C ARG A 29 -7.76 -1.26 -2.06
N VAL A 30 -8.12 -0.03 -1.68
CA VAL A 30 -8.79 0.90 -2.60
C VAL A 30 -7.91 1.19 -3.81
N THR A 31 -6.61 1.42 -3.61
CA THR A 31 -5.64 1.60 -4.70
C THR A 31 -5.63 0.39 -5.62
N LEU A 32 -5.52 -0.82 -5.06
CA LEU A 32 -5.55 -2.07 -5.82
C LEU A 32 -6.82 -2.22 -6.65
N TRP A 33 -7.99 -1.92 -6.07
CA TRP A 33 -9.30 -2.11 -6.71
C TRP A 33 -9.68 -1.01 -7.70
N THR A 34 -9.03 0.15 -7.66
CA THR A 34 -9.40 1.29 -8.50
C THR A 34 -8.31 1.68 -9.50
N GLY A 35 -7.06 1.22 -9.29
CA GLY A 35 -5.91 1.68 -10.06
C GLY A 35 -5.59 3.16 -9.86
N ARG A 36 -6.09 3.77 -8.77
CA ARG A 36 -5.96 5.19 -8.44
C ARG A 36 -5.21 5.40 -7.13
N ALA A 37 -4.41 6.44 -7.06
CA ALA A 37 -3.68 6.82 -5.85
C ALA A 37 -4.64 7.24 -4.71
N ALA A 38 -4.18 7.12 -3.46
CA ALA A 38 -5.02 7.38 -2.29
C ALA A 38 -5.50 8.84 -2.21
N HIS A 39 -4.70 9.81 -2.62
CA HIS A 39 -5.14 11.22 -2.70
C HIS A 39 -6.24 11.45 -3.74
N ASN A 40 -6.37 10.60 -4.77
CA ASN A 40 -7.43 10.68 -5.79
C ASN A 40 -8.71 9.95 -5.38
N THR A 41 -8.61 8.94 -4.51
CA THR A 41 -9.77 8.20 -3.99
C THR A 41 -10.28 8.76 -2.66
N ASN A 42 -9.44 9.55 -1.97
CA ASN A 42 -9.72 10.17 -0.68
C ASN A 42 -10.04 9.17 0.44
N VAL A 43 -9.74 7.88 0.24
CA VAL A 43 -9.78 6.85 1.29
C VAL A 43 -8.35 6.72 1.79
N THR A 44 -8.06 7.23 2.99
CA THR A 44 -6.69 7.39 3.49
C THR A 44 -6.43 6.79 4.87
N ASP A 45 -7.46 6.27 5.54
CA ASP A 45 -7.35 5.61 6.85
C ASP A 45 -8.13 4.28 6.80
N VAL A 46 -8.07 3.49 7.87
CA VAL A 46 -8.95 2.33 8.08
C VAL A 46 -10.23 2.70 8.84
N PHE A 47 -10.23 3.81 9.58
CA PHE A 47 -11.35 4.27 10.42
C PHE A 47 -12.11 5.44 9.78
N PRO A 48 -13.44 5.54 9.99
CA PRO A 48 -14.20 6.75 9.69
C PRO A 48 -13.67 7.96 10.47
N PRO A 49 -13.76 9.19 9.91
CA PRO A 49 -14.42 9.53 8.65
C PRO A 49 -13.51 9.39 7.40
N TYR A 50 -12.24 9.05 7.55
CA TYR A 50 -11.26 9.02 6.45
C TYR A 50 -11.09 7.64 5.79
N GLY A 51 -11.75 6.63 6.34
CA GLY A 51 -11.55 5.23 5.99
C GLY A 51 -12.76 4.35 6.23
N GLY A 52 -12.58 3.07 5.89
CA GLY A 52 -13.55 2.01 6.10
C GLY A 52 -14.82 2.13 5.24
N TRP A 53 -15.73 1.16 5.41
CA TRP A 53 -16.94 1.01 4.60
C TRP A 53 -17.78 2.29 4.46
N PRO A 54 -18.01 3.10 5.51
CA PRO A 54 -18.74 4.37 5.35
C PRO A 54 -18.07 5.36 4.38
N LYS A 55 -16.73 5.40 4.34
CA LYS A 55 -15.99 6.25 3.41
C LYS A 55 -15.99 5.66 1.99
N ILE A 56 -15.85 4.34 1.84
CA ILE A 56 -15.99 3.63 0.56
C ILE A 56 -17.32 4.01 -0.13
N LEU A 57 -18.42 4.04 0.63
CA LEU A 57 -19.73 4.45 0.12
C LEU A 57 -19.79 5.94 -0.23
N ARG A 58 -19.25 6.79 0.65
CA ARG A 58 -19.28 8.24 0.47
C ARG A 58 -18.53 8.70 -0.79
N GLU A 59 -17.38 8.10 -1.06
CA GLU A 59 -16.56 8.43 -2.24
C GLU A 59 -17.02 7.67 -3.50
N GLY A 60 -18.12 6.90 -3.43
CA GLY A 60 -18.67 6.18 -4.58
C GLY A 60 -17.85 4.97 -5.04
N ILE A 61 -16.89 4.50 -4.24
CA ILE A 61 -16.00 3.39 -4.61
C ILE A 61 -16.79 2.10 -4.82
N ASN A 62 -17.85 1.84 -4.05
CA ASN A 62 -18.71 0.66 -4.24
C ASN A 62 -19.49 0.67 -5.57
N ASP A 63 -19.43 1.76 -6.33
CA ASP A 63 -20.08 1.88 -7.65
C ASP A 63 -19.06 1.96 -8.80
N ASP A 64 -17.76 2.07 -8.50
CA ASP A 64 -16.71 2.27 -9.50
C ASP A 64 -15.37 1.65 -9.06
N TYR A 65 -15.29 0.33 -9.16
CA TYR A 65 -14.13 -0.47 -8.80
C TYR A 65 -14.09 -1.81 -9.57
N LEU A 66 -12.92 -2.44 -9.62
CA LEU A 66 -12.59 -3.57 -10.51
C LEU A 66 -13.61 -4.73 -10.53
N PRO A 67 -14.15 -5.24 -9.41
CA PRO A 67 -15.18 -6.28 -9.44
C PRO A 67 -16.39 -5.93 -10.30
N LEU A 68 -16.87 -4.68 -10.25
CA LEU A 68 -17.96 -4.22 -11.12
C LEU A 68 -17.53 -4.12 -12.57
N TRP A 69 -16.31 -3.62 -12.83
CA TRP A 69 -15.79 -3.51 -14.19
C TRP A 69 -15.63 -4.87 -14.86
N MET A 70 -15.19 -5.87 -14.11
CA MET A 70 -15.06 -7.26 -14.60
C MET A 70 -16.42 -7.90 -14.85
N GLN A 71 -17.43 -7.66 -14.01
CA GLN A 71 -18.80 -8.09 -14.31
C GLN A 71 -19.31 -7.46 -15.61
N ASN A 72 -19.09 -6.16 -15.80
CA ASN A 72 -19.47 -5.47 -17.03
C ASN A 72 -18.72 -5.99 -18.27
N ALA A 73 -17.50 -6.51 -18.09
CA ALA A 73 -16.71 -7.18 -19.12
C ALA A 73 -17.19 -8.62 -19.42
N GLY A 74 -18.23 -9.10 -18.73
CA GLY A 74 -18.81 -10.43 -18.92
C GLY A 74 -18.22 -11.53 -18.03
N TYR A 75 -17.44 -11.18 -17.01
CA TYR A 75 -16.88 -12.15 -16.06
C TYR A 75 -17.85 -12.44 -14.91
N ASN A 76 -17.97 -13.71 -14.53
CA ASN A 76 -18.52 -14.07 -13.24
C ASN A 76 -17.49 -13.77 -12.14
N THR A 77 -17.87 -12.96 -11.16
CA THR A 77 -16.96 -12.48 -10.13
C THR A 77 -17.27 -13.09 -8.77
N TYR A 78 -16.22 -13.61 -8.13
CA TYR A 78 -16.30 -14.31 -6.85
C TYR A 78 -15.31 -13.77 -5.84
N TYR A 79 -15.69 -13.74 -4.57
CA TYR A 79 -14.86 -13.20 -3.50
C TYR A 79 -14.94 -14.01 -2.22
N THR A 80 -13.81 -14.25 -1.56
CA THR A 80 -13.83 -14.69 -0.16
C THR A 80 -12.73 -14.05 0.68
N GLY A 81 -13.06 -13.71 1.93
CA GLY A 81 -12.13 -13.12 2.90
C GLY A 81 -12.44 -11.65 3.19
N LYS A 82 -11.43 -10.90 3.63
CA LYS A 82 -11.61 -9.49 4.03
C LYS A 82 -11.75 -8.61 2.80
N LEU A 83 -12.83 -7.82 2.70
CA LEU A 83 -12.99 -6.80 1.66
C LEU A 83 -12.54 -5.42 2.16
N TRP A 84 -13.25 -4.85 3.14
CA TRP A 84 -12.99 -3.52 3.69
C TRP A 84 -12.87 -3.54 5.22
N ASN A 85 -12.21 -2.53 5.79
CA ASN A 85 -12.37 -2.19 7.21
C ASN A 85 -13.78 -1.61 7.43
N HIS A 86 -14.38 -1.79 8.61
CA HIS A 86 -15.76 -1.39 8.97
C HIS A 86 -16.88 -2.00 8.12
N HIS A 87 -16.59 -3.00 7.29
CA HIS A 87 -17.63 -3.87 6.73
C HIS A 87 -18.04 -4.84 7.83
N HIS A 88 -19.17 -4.55 8.46
CA HIS A 88 -19.52 -5.01 9.81
C HIS A 88 -20.73 -5.93 9.78
N ILE A 89 -20.88 -6.77 10.80
CA ILE A 89 -22.08 -7.61 10.98
C ILE A 89 -23.41 -6.84 11.03
N ASP A 90 -23.38 -5.52 11.26
CA ASP A 90 -24.57 -4.67 11.38
C ASP A 90 -24.88 -3.86 10.11
N ASN A 91 -23.92 -3.78 9.19
CA ASN A 91 -24.03 -2.95 7.98
C ASN A 91 -23.69 -3.70 6.68
N TYR A 92 -23.39 -5.00 6.76
CA TYR A 92 -22.89 -5.80 5.64
C TYR A 92 -23.81 -5.79 4.40
N ASP A 93 -25.11 -5.57 4.61
CA ASP A 93 -26.15 -5.54 3.59
C ASP A 93 -26.72 -4.13 3.32
N LYS A 94 -26.14 -3.06 3.91
CA LYS A 94 -26.66 -1.68 3.88
C LYS A 94 -25.62 -0.63 3.45
N PRO A 95 -25.49 -0.36 2.14
CA PRO A 95 -25.91 -1.21 1.05
C PRO A 95 -25.01 -2.44 0.94
N ARG A 96 -25.31 -3.33 0.02
CA ARG A 96 -24.49 -4.50 -0.28
C ARG A 96 -23.23 -4.09 -1.05
N ALA A 97 -22.13 -4.81 -0.85
CA ALA A 97 -20.99 -4.73 -1.75
C ALA A 97 -21.40 -5.21 -3.15
N ARG A 98 -21.11 -4.42 -4.18
CA ARG A 98 -21.54 -4.69 -5.57
C ARG A 98 -20.46 -5.43 -6.36
N GLY A 99 -20.74 -5.90 -7.58
CA GLY A 99 -19.65 -6.46 -8.40
C GLY A 99 -19.33 -7.93 -8.12
N PHE A 100 -20.22 -8.69 -7.47
CA PHE A 100 -20.01 -10.10 -7.15
C PHE A 100 -21.22 -10.96 -7.51
N ASN A 101 -21.00 -12.03 -8.29
CA ASN A 101 -21.97 -13.11 -8.50
C ASN A 101 -22.08 -13.98 -7.25
N GLY A 102 -20.96 -14.16 -6.54
CA GLY A 102 -20.93 -14.84 -5.25
C GLY A 102 -19.85 -14.28 -4.33
N SER A 103 -20.15 -14.16 -3.04
CA SER A 103 -19.21 -13.62 -2.05
C SER A 103 -19.34 -14.27 -0.67
N ASP A 104 -18.22 -14.50 0.00
CA ASP A 104 -18.12 -14.83 1.43
C ASP A 104 -17.20 -13.81 2.12
N PHE A 105 -17.77 -12.71 2.62
CA PHE A 105 -16.98 -11.63 3.24
C PHE A 105 -16.71 -11.90 4.71
N LEU A 106 -15.47 -11.74 5.16
CA LEU A 106 -15.13 -11.57 6.59
C LEU A 106 -15.64 -10.23 7.07
N LEU A 107 -16.28 -10.21 8.24
CA LEU A 107 -16.93 -9.02 8.79
C LEU A 107 -16.35 -8.60 10.13
N ASP A 108 -16.20 -7.30 10.30
CA ASP A 108 -15.91 -6.67 11.58
C ASP A 108 -17.07 -6.89 12.57
N PRO A 109 -16.79 -7.01 13.87
CA PRO A 109 -15.48 -6.85 14.52
C PRO A 109 -14.58 -8.10 14.50
N TYR A 110 -14.99 -9.18 13.84
CA TYR A 110 -14.34 -10.50 13.93
C TYR A 110 -13.37 -10.82 12.79
N THR A 111 -13.13 -9.87 11.88
CA THR A 111 -12.30 -10.04 10.68
C THR A 111 -10.92 -10.64 10.98
N TYR A 112 -10.30 -10.24 12.09
CA TYR A 112 -8.95 -10.65 12.47
C TYR A 112 -8.91 -11.69 13.60
N GLU A 113 -10.07 -12.23 13.99
CA GLU A 113 -10.16 -13.31 14.99
C GLU A 113 -10.03 -14.67 14.31
N TYR A 114 -8.82 -15.23 14.36
CA TYR A 114 -8.46 -16.45 13.62
C TYR A 114 -9.27 -17.71 14.00
N TYR A 115 -9.93 -17.75 15.16
CA TYR A 115 -10.74 -18.90 15.61
C TYR A 115 -12.17 -18.50 16.03
N HIS A 116 -12.59 -17.29 15.68
CA HIS A 116 -13.91 -16.76 16.02
C HIS A 116 -14.39 -15.77 14.96
N SER A 117 -14.04 -16.03 13.69
CA SER A 117 -14.42 -15.18 12.57
C SER A 117 -15.91 -15.27 12.27
N ARG A 118 -16.50 -14.17 11.78
CA ARG A 118 -17.84 -14.15 11.22
C ARG A 118 -17.80 -13.79 9.74
N MET A 119 -18.59 -14.50 8.93
CA MET A 119 -18.66 -14.27 7.50
C MET A 119 -20.10 -14.26 6.98
N THR A 120 -20.38 -13.45 5.97
CA THR A 120 -21.67 -13.44 5.26
C THR A 120 -21.52 -14.05 3.87
N ARG A 121 -22.41 -14.99 3.51
CA ARG A 121 -22.52 -15.54 2.16
C ARG A 121 -23.59 -14.77 1.40
N ASN A 122 -23.25 -14.14 0.27
CA ASN A 122 -24.20 -13.48 -0.63
C ASN A 122 -25.20 -12.52 0.06
N ASN A 123 -24.76 -11.86 1.13
CA ASN A 123 -25.57 -10.95 1.97
C ASN A 123 -26.66 -11.63 2.82
N GLU A 124 -26.54 -12.93 3.05
CA GLU A 124 -27.30 -13.64 4.08
C GLU A 124 -26.79 -13.30 5.49
N PRO A 125 -27.59 -13.51 6.55
CA PRO A 125 -27.16 -13.27 7.92
C PRO A 125 -25.77 -13.85 8.25
N PRO A 126 -24.88 -13.10 8.92
CA PRO A 126 -23.53 -13.56 9.22
C PRO A 126 -23.51 -14.86 10.01
N VAL A 127 -22.66 -15.80 9.59
CA VAL A 127 -22.43 -17.09 10.25
C VAL A 127 -21.20 -16.98 11.13
N ASN A 128 -21.30 -17.52 12.36
CA ASN A 128 -20.18 -17.63 13.30
C ASN A 128 -19.39 -18.93 13.05
N TYR A 129 -18.07 -18.81 12.91
CA TYR A 129 -17.13 -19.92 12.73
C TYR A 129 -16.27 -20.17 13.96
N GLU A 130 -16.83 -19.98 15.16
CA GLU A 130 -16.15 -20.27 16.42
C GLU A 130 -15.51 -21.67 16.44
N GLY A 131 -14.24 -21.73 16.87
CA GLY A 131 -13.44 -22.95 16.92
C GLY A 131 -12.85 -23.39 15.57
N GLN A 132 -13.26 -22.79 14.46
CA GLN A 132 -12.71 -23.08 13.12
C GLN A 132 -11.64 -22.06 12.74
N TYR A 133 -10.55 -22.52 12.12
CA TYR A 133 -9.44 -21.66 11.76
C TYR A 133 -9.76 -20.85 10.50
N SER A 134 -9.81 -19.51 10.61
CA SER A 134 -10.31 -18.61 9.57
C SER A 134 -9.64 -18.80 8.19
N PRO A 135 -8.30 -18.92 8.07
CA PRO A 135 -7.67 -19.24 6.79
C PRO A 135 -8.15 -20.56 6.15
N ASP A 136 -8.46 -21.59 6.95
CA ASP A 136 -9.00 -22.85 6.43
C ASP A 136 -10.44 -22.67 5.95
N VAL A 137 -11.26 -21.90 6.68
CA VAL A 137 -12.63 -21.56 6.28
C VAL A 137 -12.61 -20.84 4.93
N ILE A 138 -11.78 -19.80 4.79
CA ILE A 138 -11.62 -19.02 3.55
C ILE A 138 -11.16 -19.93 2.40
N ALA A 139 -10.22 -20.84 2.64
CA ALA A 139 -9.77 -21.80 1.63
C ALA A 139 -10.93 -22.69 1.13
N GLN A 140 -11.75 -23.22 2.04
CA GLN A 140 -12.92 -24.02 1.64
C GLN A 140 -13.94 -23.22 0.83
N LYS A 141 -14.17 -21.94 1.18
CA LYS A 141 -15.03 -21.05 0.40
C LYS A 141 -14.46 -20.80 -0.99
N ALA A 142 -13.14 -20.57 -1.09
CA ALA A 142 -12.45 -20.37 -2.36
C ALA A 142 -12.58 -21.59 -3.27
N TYR A 143 -12.39 -22.80 -2.75
CA TYR A 143 -12.58 -24.04 -3.52
C TYR A 143 -14.03 -24.18 -4.00
N GLY A 144 -14.99 -23.88 -3.14
CA GLY A 144 -16.42 -23.90 -3.50
C GLY A 144 -16.72 -22.94 -4.65
N PHE A 145 -16.26 -21.69 -4.56
CA PHE A 145 -16.44 -20.69 -5.62
C PHE A 145 -15.72 -21.06 -6.90
N LEU A 146 -14.49 -21.57 -6.83
CA LEU A 146 -13.77 -21.98 -8.03
C LEU A 146 -14.49 -23.13 -8.74
N ASN A 147 -14.97 -24.12 -7.98
CA ASN A 147 -15.76 -25.22 -8.53
C ASN A 147 -17.10 -24.77 -9.12
N GLU A 148 -17.74 -23.75 -8.55
CA GLU A 148 -18.94 -23.10 -9.12
C GLU A 148 -18.59 -22.38 -10.42
N ALA A 149 -17.57 -21.52 -10.40
CA ALA A 149 -17.14 -20.72 -11.54
C ALA A 149 -16.81 -21.56 -12.78
N MET A 150 -16.14 -22.70 -12.59
CA MET A 150 -15.77 -23.62 -13.68
C MET A 150 -16.95 -24.43 -14.25
N GLN A 151 -18.17 -24.30 -13.72
CA GLN A 151 -19.39 -24.89 -14.31
C GLN A 151 -20.05 -23.98 -15.35
N HIS A 152 -19.69 -22.69 -15.33
CA HIS A 152 -20.20 -21.69 -16.25
C HIS A 152 -19.33 -21.59 -17.51
N LYS A 153 -19.91 -21.12 -18.61
CA LYS A 153 -19.17 -20.90 -19.88
C LYS A 153 -18.48 -19.55 -19.91
N GLU A 154 -19.04 -18.60 -19.17
CA GLU A 154 -18.53 -17.26 -18.98
C GLU A 154 -17.18 -17.31 -18.26
N PRO A 155 -16.23 -16.41 -18.60
CA PRO A 155 -14.97 -16.31 -17.87
C PRO A 155 -15.23 -15.87 -16.43
N TRP A 156 -14.26 -16.06 -15.54
CA TRP A 156 -14.44 -15.77 -14.12
C TRP A 156 -13.24 -15.06 -13.51
N MET A 157 -13.51 -14.30 -12.43
CA MET A 157 -12.50 -13.71 -11.56
C MET A 157 -12.80 -14.14 -10.13
N LEU A 158 -11.88 -14.87 -9.50
CA LEU A 158 -11.97 -15.24 -8.09
C LEU A 158 -10.90 -14.49 -7.30
N THR A 159 -11.31 -13.71 -6.31
CA THR A 159 -10.40 -13.12 -5.32
C THR A 159 -10.47 -13.87 -4.01
N VAL A 160 -9.29 -14.24 -3.48
CA VAL A 160 -9.14 -14.92 -2.20
C VAL A 160 -8.26 -14.06 -1.29
N ALA A 161 -8.85 -13.48 -0.25
CA ALA A 161 -8.23 -12.45 0.59
C ALA A 161 -8.19 -12.87 2.08
N PRO A 162 -7.39 -13.89 2.45
CA PRO A 162 -7.19 -14.26 3.84
C PRO A 162 -6.49 -13.13 4.61
N VAL A 163 -6.77 -13.04 5.92
CA VAL A 163 -6.10 -12.05 6.80
C VAL A 163 -4.73 -12.51 7.29
N ALA A 164 -4.38 -13.79 7.12
CA ALA A 164 -3.05 -14.28 7.47
C ALA A 164 -1.98 -13.57 6.63
N SER A 165 -0.94 -12.98 7.20
CA SER A 165 -0.42 -13.11 8.58
C SER A 165 -0.56 -11.87 9.48
N HIS A 166 -1.67 -11.13 9.36
CA HIS A 166 -1.98 -10.00 10.24
C HIS A 166 -2.03 -10.40 11.72
N GLY A 167 -1.70 -9.50 12.64
CA GLY A 167 -1.92 -9.70 14.07
C GLY A 167 -3.36 -10.11 14.41
N ASN A 168 -3.53 -10.91 15.47
CA ASN A 168 -4.87 -11.27 15.93
C ASN A 168 -5.46 -10.07 16.67
N VAL A 169 -6.59 -9.56 16.19
CA VAL A 169 -7.30 -8.43 16.82
C VAL A 169 -8.61 -8.92 17.41
N ARG A 170 -8.81 -8.65 18.70
CA ARG A 170 -10.09 -8.83 19.39
C ARG A 170 -10.61 -7.46 19.79
N LEU A 171 -11.86 -7.16 19.43
CA LEU A 171 -12.52 -5.89 19.76
C LEU A 171 -13.62 -6.06 20.83
N GLU A 172 -14.18 -7.27 20.93
CA GLU A 172 -15.15 -7.59 21.98
C GLU A 172 -14.48 -7.64 23.35
N GLY A 173 -14.92 -6.76 24.26
CA GLY A 173 -14.40 -6.68 25.63
C GLY A 173 -13.15 -5.82 25.78
N GLY A 174 -12.74 -5.12 24.73
CA GLY A 174 -11.55 -4.25 24.70
C GLY A 174 -10.78 -4.43 23.40
N TRP A 175 -9.89 -3.48 23.09
CA TRP A 175 -9.02 -3.54 21.92
C TRP A 175 -7.73 -4.28 22.29
N GLU A 176 -7.56 -5.52 21.81
CA GLU A 176 -6.36 -6.33 22.02
C GLU A 176 -5.76 -6.74 20.67
N ILE A 177 -4.49 -6.38 20.44
CA ILE A 177 -3.70 -6.88 19.30
C ILE A 177 -2.60 -7.80 19.83
N SER A 178 -2.63 -9.07 19.42
CA SER A 178 -1.62 -10.07 19.76
C SER A 178 -0.99 -10.67 18.51
N ALA A 179 -0.01 -11.55 18.70
CA ALA A 179 0.57 -12.31 17.61
C ALA A 179 -0.52 -13.10 16.85
N PRO A 180 -0.40 -13.27 15.52
CA PRO A 180 -1.34 -14.06 14.74
C PRO A 180 -1.51 -15.44 15.36
N ARG A 181 -2.75 -15.94 15.40
CA ARG A 181 -2.97 -17.34 15.78
C ARG A 181 -2.72 -18.22 14.56
N TYR A 182 -2.15 -19.39 14.79
CA TYR A 182 -1.82 -20.36 13.74
C TYR A 182 -2.59 -21.67 13.93
N ALA A 183 -2.71 -22.45 12.86
CA ALA A 183 -3.30 -23.78 12.92
C ALA A 183 -2.44 -24.71 13.79
N LYS A 184 -3.08 -25.52 14.64
CA LYS A 184 -2.37 -26.46 15.54
C LYS A 184 -1.42 -27.39 14.79
N ARG A 185 -1.77 -27.79 13.56
CA ARG A 185 -0.95 -28.65 12.69
C ARG A 185 0.40 -28.03 12.34
N HIS A 186 0.54 -26.70 12.37
CA HIS A 186 1.77 -25.98 12.03
C HIS A 186 2.57 -25.48 13.25
N ALA A 187 2.10 -25.77 14.48
CA ALA A 187 2.73 -25.28 15.71
C ALA A 187 4.21 -25.71 15.87
N HIS A 188 4.59 -26.85 15.27
CA HIS A 188 5.93 -27.40 15.35
C HIS A 188 6.95 -26.74 14.42
N LEU A 189 6.51 -25.89 13.48
CA LEU A 189 7.37 -25.27 12.47
C LEU A 189 8.09 -24.03 13.02
N PHE A 190 9.20 -23.68 12.35
CA PHE A 190 9.98 -22.45 12.56
C PHE A 190 10.51 -22.23 13.97
N LYS A 191 10.60 -23.25 14.84
CA LYS A 191 11.00 -23.09 16.26
C LYS A 191 12.31 -22.32 16.44
N ASP A 192 13.27 -22.54 15.54
CA ASP A 192 14.60 -21.94 15.60
C ASP A 192 14.73 -20.66 14.77
N TYR A 193 13.65 -20.23 14.09
CA TYR A 193 13.68 -19.00 13.31
C TYR A 193 13.81 -17.79 14.24
N LYS A 194 14.70 -16.88 13.85
CA LYS A 194 14.87 -15.55 14.41
C LYS A 194 14.77 -14.53 13.29
N ILE A 195 14.24 -13.36 13.60
CA ILE A 195 14.26 -12.24 12.66
C ILE A 195 15.73 -11.93 12.31
N PRO A 196 16.08 -11.72 11.02
CA PRO A 196 17.43 -11.34 10.63
C PRO A 196 17.96 -10.18 11.47
N ARG A 197 19.16 -10.36 12.03
CA ARG A 197 19.83 -9.40 12.91
C ARG A 197 20.70 -8.44 12.09
N ASP A 198 20.12 -7.91 11.02
CA ASP A 198 20.78 -6.97 10.12
C ASP A 198 21.03 -5.64 10.83
N LYS A 199 21.81 -4.75 10.20
CA LYS A 199 22.25 -3.48 10.82
C LYS A 199 21.08 -2.63 11.33
N ASN A 200 19.93 -2.66 10.65
CA ASN A 200 18.74 -1.91 11.04
C ASN A 200 17.82 -2.67 12.03
N PHE A 201 18.13 -3.89 12.47
CA PHE A 201 17.26 -4.70 13.34
C PHE A 201 17.04 -4.11 14.75
N ASN A 202 18.06 -3.52 15.37
CA ASN A 202 17.97 -2.83 16.66
C ASN A 202 19.20 -1.93 16.79
N PRO A 203 19.37 -0.95 15.87
CA PRO A 203 20.61 -0.24 15.68
C PRO A 203 20.98 0.57 16.92
N GLU A 204 22.25 0.65 17.29
CA GLU A 204 22.71 1.52 18.39
C GLU A 204 22.52 3.01 18.08
N LYS A 205 22.85 3.42 16.84
CA LYS A 205 22.55 4.74 16.29
C LYS A 205 21.29 4.65 15.44
N GLN A 206 20.20 5.21 15.95
CA GLN A 206 18.92 5.21 15.27
C GLN A 206 18.88 6.23 14.13
N GLY A 207 18.29 5.82 13.00
CA GLY A 207 17.99 6.69 11.86
C GLY A 207 16.52 7.15 11.86
N GLY A 208 16.04 7.61 10.71
CA GLY A 208 14.65 8.03 10.53
C GLY A 208 14.37 9.42 11.10
N VAL A 209 13.09 9.73 11.26
CA VAL A 209 12.59 11.04 11.71
C VAL A 209 11.51 10.89 12.75
N SER A 210 11.09 12.01 13.34
CA SER A 210 9.95 12.10 14.25
C SER A 210 10.02 11.06 15.37
N TRP A 211 8.99 10.24 15.51
CA TRP A 211 8.87 9.25 16.58
C TRP A 211 9.82 8.08 16.40
N VAL A 212 10.09 7.64 15.16
CA VAL A 212 11.01 6.54 14.86
C VAL A 212 12.40 6.85 15.40
N LYS A 213 12.88 8.09 15.20
CA LYS A 213 14.19 8.54 15.67
C LYS A 213 14.38 8.43 17.18
N ASN A 214 13.29 8.49 17.94
CA ASN A 214 13.28 8.53 19.40
C ASN A 214 12.92 7.18 20.05
N LEU A 215 12.73 6.12 19.26
CA LEU A 215 12.38 4.80 19.81
C LEU A 215 13.51 4.26 20.70
N PRO A 216 13.17 3.69 21.88
CA PRO A 216 14.16 3.08 22.77
C PRO A 216 14.74 1.81 22.14
N LEU A 217 15.97 1.45 22.54
CA LEU A 217 16.55 0.15 22.19
C LEU A 217 15.64 -0.98 22.69
N LEU A 218 15.43 -1.97 21.83
CA LEU A 218 14.70 -3.17 22.20
C LEU A 218 15.55 -3.99 23.16
N ASN A 219 14.97 -4.36 24.31
CA ASN A 219 15.61 -5.26 25.27
C ASN A 219 15.39 -6.74 24.87
N ASP A 220 16.10 -7.65 25.52
CA ASP A 220 16.06 -9.09 25.21
C ASP A 220 14.65 -9.70 25.31
N THR A 221 13.81 -9.21 26.24
CA THR A 221 12.42 -9.66 26.37
C THR A 221 11.59 -9.29 25.15
N VAL A 222 11.69 -8.05 24.68
CA VAL A 222 10.98 -7.57 23.49
C VAL A 222 11.51 -8.27 22.23
N ILE A 223 12.83 -8.47 22.13
CA ILE A 223 13.45 -9.20 21.01
C ILE A 223 12.94 -10.64 20.96
N ALA A 224 12.89 -11.34 22.09
CA ALA A 224 12.38 -12.71 22.17
C ALA A 224 10.88 -12.78 21.82
N TYR A 225 10.10 -11.79 22.28
CA TYR A 225 8.69 -11.64 21.92
C TYR A 225 8.51 -11.44 20.40
N ASN A 226 9.26 -10.52 19.79
CA ASN A 226 9.20 -10.23 18.36
C ASN A 226 9.60 -11.46 17.52
N ASP A 227 10.62 -12.22 17.95
CA ASP A 227 10.97 -13.47 17.28
C ASP A 227 9.81 -14.48 17.32
N GLU A 228 9.11 -14.63 18.45
CA GLU A 228 7.92 -15.49 18.51
C GLU A 228 6.76 -14.94 17.67
N TYR A 229 6.56 -13.63 17.67
CA TYR A 229 5.57 -12.98 16.83
C TYR A 229 5.81 -13.31 15.35
N GLN A 230 7.06 -13.20 14.88
CA GLN A 230 7.41 -13.54 13.51
C GLN A 230 7.26 -15.05 13.23
N ARG A 231 7.62 -15.92 14.18
CA ARG A 231 7.34 -17.36 14.04
C ARG A 231 5.84 -17.64 13.92
N ALA A 232 5.01 -16.96 14.70
CA ALA A 232 3.55 -17.07 14.62
C ALA A 232 3.02 -16.60 13.26
N ARG A 233 3.54 -15.49 12.72
CA ARG A 233 3.25 -15.04 11.34
C ARG A 233 3.63 -16.09 10.29
N LEU A 234 4.83 -16.67 10.38
CA LEU A 234 5.27 -17.72 9.44
C LEU A 234 4.38 -18.97 9.52
N ARG A 235 3.95 -19.37 10.72
CA ARG A 235 3.03 -20.49 10.92
C ARG A 235 1.63 -20.21 10.39
N SER A 236 1.11 -18.99 10.55
CA SER A 236 -0.23 -18.62 10.06
C SER A 236 -0.30 -18.52 8.52
N LEU A 237 0.85 -18.34 7.84
CA LEU A 237 0.92 -18.39 6.37
C LEU A 237 0.90 -19.81 5.79
N GLN A 238 1.14 -20.86 6.58
CA GLN A 238 1.22 -22.22 6.01
C GLN A 238 -0.09 -22.69 5.37
N PRO A 239 -1.28 -22.43 5.95
CA PRO A 239 -2.55 -22.70 5.30
C PRO A 239 -2.79 -21.90 4.01
N VAL A 240 -2.21 -20.69 3.91
CA VAL A 240 -2.26 -19.89 2.67
C VAL A 240 -1.42 -20.56 1.58
N ASP A 241 -0.26 -21.09 1.93
CA ASP A 241 0.60 -21.85 1.01
C ASP A 241 -0.08 -23.15 0.53
N GLU A 242 -0.70 -23.89 1.46
CA GLU A 242 -1.50 -25.09 1.16
C GLU A 242 -2.67 -24.78 0.23
N MET A 243 -3.35 -23.64 0.45
CA MET A 243 -4.45 -23.18 -0.39
C MET A 243 -4.04 -22.88 -1.83
N ILE A 244 -2.85 -22.31 -2.05
CA ILE A 244 -2.32 -22.05 -3.39
C ILE A 244 -2.19 -23.36 -4.18
N GLU A 245 -1.59 -24.39 -3.58
CA GLU A 245 -1.46 -25.69 -4.24
C GLU A 245 -2.82 -26.27 -4.63
N ASN A 246 -3.79 -26.25 -3.72
CA ASN A 246 -5.10 -26.83 -3.99
C ASN A 246 -5.86 -26.09 -5.08
N LEU A 247 -5.84 -24.74 -5.09
CA LEU A 247 -6.45 -23.95 -6.15
C LEU A 247 -5.83 -24.28 -7.51
N VAL A 248 -4.49 -24.36 -7.59
CA VAL A 248 -3.79 -24.70 -8.83
C VAL A 248 -4.13 -26.12 -9.29
N LYS A 249 -4.09 -27.12 -8.40
CA LYS A 249 -4.47 -28.49 -8.73
C LYS A 249 -5.90 -28.61 -9.24
N MET A 250 -6.84 -27.87 -8.64
CA MET A 250 -8.22 -27.84 -9.14
C MET A 250 -8.32 -27.31 -10.58
N LEU A 251 -7.53 -26.29 -10.93
CA LEU A 251 -7.45 -25.77 -12.30
C LEU A 251 -6.81 -26.78 -13.26
N GLU A 252 -5.77 -27.50 -12.83
CA GLU A 252 -5.12 -28.58 -13.59
C GLU A 252 -6.08 -29.73 -13.88
N GLU A 253 -6.78 -30.22 -12.84
CA GLU A 253 -7.74 -31.31 -12.93
C GLU A 253 -8.92 -30.99 -13.85
N LYS A 254 -9.31 -29.71 -13.94
CA LYS A 254 -10.33 -29.23 -14.87
C LYS A 254 -9.80 -28.84 -16.25
N GLY A 255 -8.48 -28.87 -16.46
CA GLY A 255 -7.84 -28.54 -17.73
C GLY A 255 -7.97 -27.08 -18.14
N VAL A 256 -8.12 -26.16 -17.18
CA VAL A 256 -8.30 -24.71 -17.43
C VAL A 256 -7.12 -23.86 -16.95
N LEU A 257 -6.10 -24.46 -16.35
CA LEU A 257 -4.94 -23.73 -15.82
C LEU A 257 -4.21 -22.93 -16.90
N ASP A 258 -4.01 -23.51 -18.09
CA ASP A 258 -3.31 -22.85 -19.21
C ASP A 258 -4.08 -21.67 -19.80
N ASN A 259 -5.33 -21.45 -19.37
CA ASN A 259 -6.17 -20.31 -19.72
C ASN A 259 -6.48 -19.41 -18.50
N THR A 260 -5.75 -19.57 -17.40
CA THR A 260 -6.01 -18.85 -16.14
C THR A 260 -4.80 -18.00 -15.76
N TYR A 261 -5.04 -16.71 -15.49
CA TYR A 261 -4.04 -15.86 -14.86
C TYR A 261 -4.19 -15.92 -13.33
N ILE A 262 -3.07 -16.09 -12.62
CA ILE A 262 -2.99 -16.13 -11.17
C ILE A 262 -2.05 -15.01 -10.71
N PHE A 263 -2.60 -14.07 -9.94
CA PHE A 263 -1.86 -12.99 -9.32
C PHE A 263 -1.70 -13.28 -7.81
N TYR A 264 -0.48 -13.19 -7.31
CA TYR A 264 -0.18 -13.27 -5.89
C TYR A 264 0.48 -11.98 -5.43
N THR A 265 -0.12 -11.32 -4.44
CA THR A 265 0.39 -10.09 -3.82
C THR A 265 -0.19 -9.92 -2.41
N THR A 266 0.14 -8.82 -1.74
CA THR A 266 -0.37 -8.41 -0.43
C THR A 266 -0.75 -6.94 -0.45
N ASP A 267 -1.62 -6.50 0.47
CA ASP A 267 -2.01 -5.09 0.61
C ASP A 267 -0.88 -4.21 1.17
N ASN A 268 0.02 -4.74 1.99
CA ASN A 268 1.15 -3.96 2.50
C ASN A 268 2.26 -4.88 3.01
N GLY A 269 3.44 -4.30 3.22
CA GLY A 269 4.54 -4.92 3.92
C GLY A 269 4.32 -4.98 5.43
N TYR A 270 5.38 -5.34 6.15
CA TYR A 270 5.35 -5.50 7.60
C TYR A 270 6.75 -5.41 8.19
N HIS A 271 6.98 -4.45 9.07
CA HIS A 271 8.21 -4.38 9.86
C HIS A 271 8.06 -5.15 11.18
N ILE A 272 9.18 -5.68 11.65
CA ILE A 272 9.28 -6.23 13.01
C ILE A 272 10.71 -6.12 13.53
N SER A 273 10.90 -5.25 14.50
CA SER A 273 12.18 -4.85 15.10
C SER A 273 13.03 -3.92 14.23
N GLN A 274 12.98 -3.98 12.89
CA GLN A 274 13.71 -3.02 12.05
C GLN A 274 13.41 -1.58 12.50
N HIS A 275 14.44 -0.73 12.58
CA HIS A 275 14.36 0.62 13.14
C HIS A 275 13.81 0.65 14.57
N ARG A 276 14.05 -0.40 15.37
CA ARG A 276 13.47 -0.57 16.72
C ARG A 276 11.93 -0.57 16.72
N LEU A 277 11.30 -0.75 15.57
CA LEU A 277 9.85 -0.73 15.44
C LEU A 277 9.26 -2.00 16.04
N HIS A 278 8.12 -1.85 16.71
CA HIS A 278 7.32 -3.00 17.11
C HIS A 278 6.63 -3.62 15.91
N PRO A 279 6.09 -4.86 15.98
CA PRO A 279 5.41 -5.47 14.84
C PRO A 279 4.38 -4.49 14.24
N GLY A 280 4.37 -4.27 12.93
CA GLY A 280 3.47 -3.26 12.38
C GLY A 280 3.75 -2.89 10.93
N LYS A 281 3.17 -1.76 10.53
CA LYS A 281 3.25 -1.13 9.21
C LYS A 281 3.12 0.40 9.37
N GLU A 282 2.76 1.14 8.33
CA GLU A 282 2.51 2.60 8.34
C GLU A 282 3.77 3.48 8.18
N CYS A 283 4.95 2.88 8.01
CA CYS A 283 6.17 3.59 7.63
C CYS A 283 6.44 3.50 6.13
N GLY A 284 7.26 4.42 5.58
CA GLY A 284 7.65 4.39 4.17
C GLY A 284 8.92 3.58 3.89
N TYR A 285 9.43 2.84 4.87
CA TYR A 285 10.55 1.92 4.70
C TYR A 285 10.16 0.75 3.80
N ASP A 286 11.10 0.19 3.05
CA ASP A 286 10.89 -0.95 2.15
C ASP A 286 10.29 -2.15 2.90
N THR A 287 10.50 -2.29 4.22
CA THR A 287 9.79 -3.30 5.03
C THR A 287 8.27 -3.24 4.93
N ASP A 288 7.72 -2.04 4.71
CA ASP A 288 6.30 -1.71 4.76
C ASP A 288 5.70 -1.49 3.37
N ILE A 289 6.49 -0.99 2.44
CA ILE A 289 6.02 -0.64 1.09
C ILE A 289 6.47 -1.62 0.00
N HIS A 290 7.60 -2.31 0.17
CA HIS A 290 8.12 -3.27 -0.83
C HIS A 290 7.48 -4.64 -0.62
N ILE A 291 6.63 -5.03 -1.56
CA ILE A 291 5.72 -6.17 -1.40
C ILE A 291 5.88 -7.16 -2.55
N PRO A 292 5.63 -8.46 -2.33
CA PRO A 292 5.67 -9.44 -3.40
C PRO A 292 4.59 -9.17 -4.45
N LEU A 293 4.97 -9.31 -5.72
CA LEU A 293 4.04 -9.56 -6.82
C LEU A 293 4.58 -10.69 -7.69
N ALA A 294 3.76 -11.72 -7.86
CA ALA A 294 4.02 -12.79 -8.80
C ALA A 294 2.81 -13.02 -9.69
N VAL A 295 3.05 -13.24 -10.97
CA VAL A 295 2.01 -13.51 -11.96
C VAL A 295 2.36 -14.80 -12.70
N ARG A 296 1.39 -15.71 -12.80
CA ARG A 296 1.43 -16.91 -13.65
C ARG A 296 0.25 -16.85 -14.61
N GLY A 297 0.41 -17.27 -15.87
CA GLY A 297 -0.70 -17.37 -16.80
C GLY A 297 -0.27 -17.44 -18.26
N PRO A 298 -1.23 -17.46 -19.20
CA PRO A 298 -0.97 -17.45 -20.64
C PRO A 298 -0.02 -16.30 -21.03
N GLY A 299 1.03 -16.59 -21.80
CA GLY A 299 1.97 -15.57 -22.28
C GLY A 299 2.89 -14.97 -21.21
N VAL A 300 2.73 -15.32 -19.92
CA VAL A 300 3.62 -14.87 -18.85
C VAL A 300 4.90 -15.70 -18.85
N ALA A 301 6.07 -15.05 -18.77
CA ALA A 301 7.34 -15.76 -18.79
C ALA A 301 7.54 -16.61 -17.51
N ALA A 302 7.80 -17.91 -17.66
CA ALA A 302 8.03 -18.82 -16.54
C ALA A 302 9.45 -18.71 -15.94
N GLY A 303 9.56 -18.86 -14.62
CA GLY A 303 10.82 -18.85 -13.88
C GLY A 303 11.58 -17.53 -13.95
N ARG A 304 10.91 -16.43 -14.31
CA ARG A 304 11.54 -15.14 -14.58
C ARG A 304 11.46 -14.23 -13.36
N VAL A 305 12.51 -13.43 -13.17
CA VAL A 305 12.50 -12.28 -12.27
C VAL A 305 12.70 -11.02 -13.11
N THR A 306 11.78 -10.08 -13.01
CA THR A 306 11.88 -8.77 -13.66
C THR A 306 12.12 -7.67 -12.65
N LYS A 307 12.88 -6.65 -13.08
CA LYS A 307 13.17 -5.43 -12.31
C LYS A 307 12.25 -4.26 -12.66
N ALA A 308 11.23 -4.50 -13.49
CA ALA A 308 10.19 -3.53 -13.79
C ALA A 308 9.65 -2.91 -12.49
N VAL A 309 9.60 -1.58 -12.43
CA VAL A 309 9.04 -0.85 -11.29
C VAL A 309 7.52 -0.83 -11.47
N THR A 310 6.82 -1.38 -10.50
CA THR A 310 5.36 -1.52 -10.52
C THR A 310 4.78 -1.18 -9.16
N SER A 311 3.50 -0.84 -9.11
CA SER A 311 2.79 -0.61 -7.85
C SER A 311 1.35 -1.11 -7.87
N HIS A 312 0.64 -1.02 -6.75
CA HIS A 312 -0.78 -1.38 -6.69
C HIS A 312 -1.67 -0.62 -7.67
N THR A 313 -1.30 0.59 -8.10
CA THR A 313 -2.06 1.32 -9.14
C THR A 313 -2.09 0.57 -10.47
N ASP A 314 -1.14 -0.34 -10.70
CA ASP A 314 -0.96 -1.05 -11.97
C ASP A 314 -1.79 -2.34 -12.07
N LEU A 315 -2.33 -2.84 -10.95
CA LEU A 315 -3.05 -4.12 -10.93
C LEU A 315 -4.40 -4.06 -11.66
N SER A 316 -5.23 -3.07 -11.32
CA SER A 316 -6.53 -2.85 -11.98
C SER A 316 -6.43 -2.66 -13.50
N PRO A 317 -5.56 -1.76 -14.03
CA PRO A 317 -5.40 -1.63 -15.48
C PRO A 317 -4.89 -2.92 -16.14
N THR A 318 -3.99 -3.67 -15.48
CA THR A 318 -3.51 -4.96 -16.01
C THR A 318 -4.65 -5.98 -16.15
N ILE A 319 -5.44 -6.16 -15.09
CA ILE A 319 -6.52 -7.15 -15.07
C ILE A 319 -7.60 -6.81 -16.11
N LEU A 320 -7.96 -5.52 -16.25
CA LEU A 320 -8.90 -5.10 -17.27
C LEU A 320 -8.36 -5.27 -18.70
N GLN A 321 -7.08 -4.98 -18.93
CA GLN A 321 -6.46 -5.19 -20.24
C GLN A 321 -6.51 -6.67 -20.64
N LEU A 322 -6.26 -7.58 -19.69
CA LEU A 322 -6.40 -9.03 -19.91
C LEU A 322 -7.84 -9.45 -20.24
N ALA A 323 -8.83 -8.71 -19.74
CA ALA A 323 -10.24 -8.88 -20.08
C ALA A 323 -10.66 -8.18 -21.39
N GLY A 324 -9.72 -7.59 -22.13
CA GLY A 324 -9.99 -6.85 -23.37
C GLY A 324 -10.68 -5.51 -23.13
N GLN A 325 -10.57 -4.94 -21.93
CA GLN A 325 -11.15 -3.66 -21.54
C GLN A 325 -10.05 -2.64 -21.20
N SER A 326 -10.40 -1.36 -21.25
CA SER A 326 -9.49 -0.27 -20.88
C SER A 326 -10.27 0.89 -20.27
N ARG A 327 -9.59 1.71 -19.46
CA ARG A 327 -10.10 3.00 -18.97
C ARG A 327 -8.97 4.03 -18.98
N GLU A 328 -9.34 5.30 -19.04
CA GLU A 328 -8.40 6.43 -19.12
C GLU A 328 -8.15 7.12 -17.77
N ASP A 329 -8.90 6.74 -16.72
CA ASP A 329 -8.86 7.36 -15.40
C ASP A 329 -7.95 6.64 -14.39
N PHE A 330 -7.05 5.79 -14.86
CA PHE A 330 -6.04 5.13 -14.03
C PHE A 330 -4.83 6.01 -13.78
N ASP A 331 -4.30 5.93 -12.55
CA ASP A 331 -3.03 6.55 -12.17
C ASP A 331 -1.84 5.61 -12.41
N GLY A 332 -2.11 4.31 -12.59
CA GLY A 332 -1.16 3.29 -12.97
C GLY A 332 -1.35 2.77 -14.40
N ARG A 333 -0.49 1.84 -14.82
CA ARG A 333 -0.47 1.27 -16.17
C ARG A 333 -0.50 -0.25 -16.15
N PRO A 334 -0.82 -0.91 -17.27
CA PRO A 334 -0.66 -2.36 -17.36
C PRO A 334 0.80 -2.80 -17.13
N ILE A 335 0.96 -3.84 -16.32
CA ILE A 335 2.24 -4.47 -15.98
C ILE A 335 2.75 -5.25 -17.20
N PRO A 336 4.05 -5.18 -17.55
CA PRO A 336 4.61 -5.97 -18.65
C PRO A 336 4.61 -7.47 -18.27
N LEU A 337 3.87 -8.30 -19.01
CA LEU A 337 3.67 -9.72 -18.66
C LEU A 337 4.54 -10.68 -19.49
N SER A 338 4.73 -10.38 -20.78
CA SER A 338 5.48 -11.26 -21.70
C SER A 338 6.99 -11.15 -21.54
N ALA A 339 7.72 -12.14 -22.07
CA ALA A 339 9.18 -12.12 -22.03
C ALA A 339 9.76 -10.92 -22.81
N GLU A 340 9.15 -10.58 -23.93
CA GLU A 340 9.53 -9.45 -24.78
C GLU A 340 9.29 -8.14 -24.04
N GLU A 341 8.09 -7.92 -23.51
CA GLU A 341 7.74 -6.70 -22.76
C GLU A 341 8.64 -6.52 -21.52
N THR A 342 8.96 -7.60 -20.82
CA THR A 342 9.81 -7.53 -19.61
C THR A 342 11.31 -7.38 -19.93
N VAL A 343 11.78 -7.72 -21.14
CA VAL A 343 13.16 -7.40 -21.60
C VAL A 343 13.21 -5.98 -22.16
N GLN A 344 12.22 -5.65 -22.98
CA GLN A 344 12.08 -4.35 -23.63
C GLN A 344 11.37 -3.34 -22.74
N ASP A 345 11.32 -3.57 -21.42
CA ASP A 345 10.81 -2.57 -20.50
C ASP A 345 11.83 -1.42 -20.42
N THR A 346 11.84 -0.63 -21.49
CA THR A 346 12.49 0.66 -21.66
C THR A 346 11.58 1.75 -21.11
N SER A 347 10.55 1.39 -20.33
CA SER A 347 9.75 2.41 -19.70
C SER A 347 10.69 3.22 -18.83
N ASN A 348 10.69 4.53 -19.04
CA ASN A 348 11.34 5.50 -18.16
C ASN A 348 10.61 5.59 -16.80
N TRP A 349 9.95 4.50 -16.40
CA TRP A 349 9.15 4.38 -15.21
C TRP A 349 10.03 3.98 -14.06
N GLU A 350 10.41 4.99 -13.30
CA GLU A 350 11.32 4.84 -12.17
C GLU A 350 10.64 5.07 -10.83
N HIS A 351 9.44 5.65 -10.80
CA HIS A 351 8.84 6.20 -9.60
C HIS A 351 7.67 5.37 -9.07
N VAL A 352 7.49 5.43 -7.76
CA VAL A 352 6.26 5.08 -7.06
C VAL A 352 5.98 6.19 -6.06
N ASN A 353 4.76 6.71 -6.05
CA ASN A 353 4.31 7.63 -5.02
C ASN A 353 3.96 6.85 -3.74
N ILE A 354 4.54 7.27 -2.63
CA ILE A 354 4.29 6.68 -1.31
C ILE A 354 3.59 7.74 -0.48
N GLU A 355 2.48 7.39 0.16
CA GLU A 355 1.65 8.34 0.88
C GLU A 355 1.13 7.72 2.16
N PHE A 356 1.05 8.52 3.22
CA PHE A 356 0.45 8.10 4.47
C PHE A 356 -0.11 9.27 5.26
N TRP A 357 -1.21 9.04 5.97
CA TRP A 357 -1.85 10.01 6.84
C TRP A 357 -2.18 9.42 8.20
N GLY A 358 -2.09 10.26 9.22
CA GLY A 358 -2.61 9.98 10.54
C GLY A 358 -1.58 9.37 11.47
N ARG A 359 -1.87 8.16 11.96
CA ARG A 359 -1.24 7.60 13.15
C ARG A 359 -0.45 6.35 12.81
N ALA A 360 0.60 6.11 13.59
CA ALA A 360 1.25 4.81 13.64
C ALA A 360 0.71 4.01 14.84
N VAL A 361 0.27 2.78 14.62
CA VAL A 361 -0.29 1.86 15.60
C VAL A 361 0.58 0.59 15.63
N PRO A 362 1.28 0.34 16.74
CA PRO A 362 2.03 -0.89 16.89
C PRO A 362 1.07 -2.07 17.04
N GLU A 363 1.40 -3.18 16.39
CA GLU A 363 0.77 -4.47 16.60
C GLU A 363 1.50 -5.26 17.69
N GLY A 364 0.75 -6.03 18.47
CA GLY A 364 1.27 -6.88 19.54
C GLY A 364 1.19 -6.25 20.93
N THR A 365 1.37 -7.11 21.93
CA THR A 365 1.09 -6.81 23.35
C THR A 365 2.25 -6.12 24.07
N MET A 366 3.46 -6.15 23.49
CA MET A 366 4.65 -5.52 24.06
C MET A 366 5.07 -4.24 23.32
N GLY A 367 4.18 -3.71 22.46
CA GLY A 367 4.56 -2.79 21.40
C GLY A 367 4.24 -1.31 21.59
N LYS A 368 3.88 -0.83 22.78
CA LYS A 368 3.38 0.55 22.93
C LYS A 368 4.48 1.59 22.64
N TYR A 369 4.24 2.49 21.68
CA TYR A 369 5.19 3.56 21.34
C TYR A 369 5.10 4.76 22.30
N THR A 370 4.02 4.91 23.06
CA THR A 370 3.83 5.98 24.05
C THR A 370 3.23 5.45 25.35
N ASP A 371 3.58 6.07 26.48
CA ASP A 371 2.98 5.77 27.80
C ASP A 371 1.61 6.46 28.00
N ASP A 372 1.29 7.49 27.19
CA ASP A 372 0.07 8.28 27.37
C ASP A 372 -1.14 7.72 26.60
N TYR A 373 -2.26 7.56 27.32
CA TYR A 373 -3.58 7.26 26.78
C TYR A 373 -4.11 8.44 25.97
N ASN A 374 -4.50 8.22 24.71
CA ASN A 374 -5.10 9.26 23.88
C ASN A 374 -6.63 9.11 23.74
N PRO A 375 -7.42 9.96 24.43
CA PRO A 375 -8.87 9.77 24.58
C PRO A 375 -9.72 10.11 23.35
N GLU A 376 -9.21 10.79 22.32
CA GLU A 376 -10.07 11.20 21.19
C GLU A 376 -10.46 10.05 20.25
N TRP A 377 -9.68 8.96 20.23
CA TRP A 377 -9.97 7.77 19.41
C TRP A 377 -9.57 6.43 20.07
N GLY A 378 -9.08 6.45 21.32
CA GLY A 378 -9.00 5.25 22.17
C GLY A 378 -7.86 4.26 21.91
N PHE A 379 -6.82 4.61 21.14
CA PHE A 379 -5.65 3.73 20.95
C PHE A 379 -4.56 4.03 21.97
N GLU A 380 -4.41 3.14 22.95
CA GLU A 380 -3.30 3.18 23.89
C GLU A 380 -1.99 2.80 23.17
N GLY A 381 -0.97 3.67 23.22
CA GLY A 381 0.34 3.41 22.63
C GLY A 381 0.48 3.69 21.13
N ALA A 382 -0.48 4.38 20.51
CA ALA A 382 -0.39 4.87 19.13
C ALA A 382 0.32 6.23 19.05
N VAL A 383 1.01 6.48 17.93
CA VAL A 383 1.75 7.72 17.68
C VAL A 383 0.99 8.62 16.72
N ARG A 384 0.91 9.92 17.05
CA ARG A 384 0.35 10.95 16.17
C ARG A 384 1.42 11.52 15.22
N ASN A 385 0.97 12.30 14.25
CA ASN A 385 1.84 13.05 13.33
C ASN A 385 2.73 12.15 12.46
N ASN A 386 2.23 10.98 12.05
CA ASN A 386 2.91 10.08 11.13
C ASN A 386 2.57 10.37 9.65
N THR A 387 2.03 11.54 9.33
CA THR A 387 1.64 11.90 7.96
C THR A 387 2.88 12.26 7.13
N TYR A 388 3.05 11.65 5.96
CA TYR A 388 4.15 11.94 5.04
C TYR A 388 3.78 11.75 3.56
N LYS A 389 4.52 12.46 2.70
CA LYS A 389 4.61 12.17 1.26
C LYS A 389 6.00 11.61 0.97
N GLY A 390 6.06 10.55 0.20
CA GLY A 390 7.26 9.79 -0.12
C GLY A 390 7.39 9.51 -1.61
N LEU A 391 8.62 9.36 -2.06
CA LEU A 391 8.99 8.90 -3.39
C LEU A 391 9.91 7.69 -3.25
N ARG A 392 9.54 6.61 -3.93
CA ARG A 392 10.45 5.51 -4.19
C ARG A 392 10.90 5.61 -5.65
N LEU A 393 12.19 5.82 -5.89
CA LEU A 393 12.76 5.86 -7.24
C LEU A 393 13.73 4.72 -7.46
N ILE A 394 13.63 4.04 -8.60
CA ILE A 394 14.56 2.99 -9.03
C ILE A 394 14.86 3.19 -10.52
N GLY A 395 16.13 3.39 -10.83
CA GLY A 395 16.58 3.56 -12.22
C GLY A 395 18.00 3.07 -12.43
N ASP A 396 18.59 3.45 -13.56
CA ASP A 396 19.96 3.08 -13.91
C ASP A 396 20.97 3.70 -12.91
N GLY A 397 21.45 2.89 -11.97
CA GLY A 397 22.47 3.28 -11.00
C GLY A 397 21.97 4.03 -9.75
N TYR A 398 20.66 4.04 -9.48
CA TYR A 398 20.10 4.56 -8.22
C TYR A 398 18.87 3.79 -7.77
N SER A 399 18.71 3.70 -6.46
CA SER A 399 17.50 3.24 -5.79
C SER A 399 17.31 4.11 -4.56
N LEU A 400 16.41 5.08 -4.63
CA LEU A 400 16.25 6.12 -3.62
C LEU A 400 14.88 6.00 -2.93
N TYR A 401 14.85 6.31 -1.64
CA TYR A 401 13.63 6.68 -0.93
C TYR A 401 13.80 8.10 -0.39
N TYR A 402 12.84 8.97 -0.67
CA TYR A 402 12.83 10.36 -0.22
C TYR A 402 11.45 10.72 0.32
N SER A 403 11.37 11.33 1.51
CA SER A 403 10.09 11.71 2.11
C SER A 403 10.11 13.08 2.77
N VAL A 404 8.92 13.69 2.86
CA VAL A 404 8.64 14.90 3.62
C VAL A 404 7.49 14.60 4.56
N HIS A 405 7.73 14.79 5.85
CA HIS A 405 6.76 14.56 6.91
C HIS A 405 6.01 15.85 7.24
N CYS A 406 4.80 15.72 7.78
CA CYS A 406 3.97 16.85 8.20
C CYS A 406 4.60 17.69 9.33
N THR A 407 5.58 17.12 10.04
CA THR A 407 6.41 17.79 11.04
C THR A 407 7.49 18.68 10.42
N GLY A 408 7.65 18.66 9.10
CA GLY A 408 8.71 19.35 8.36
C GLY A 408 10.03 18.58 8.28
N GLU A 409 10.12 17.42 8.95
CA GLU A 409 11.27 16.52 8.86
C GLU A 409 11.31 15.81 7.50
N ARG A 410 12.51 15.41 7.08
CA ARG A 410 12.75 14.80 5.76
C ARG A 410 13.63 13.58 5.90
N GLU A 411 13.37 12.60 5.05
CA GLU A 411 14.22 11.42 4.93
C GLU A 411 14.79 11.33 3.53
N PHE A 412 16.04 10.89 3.42
CA PHE A 412 16.64 10.46 2.17
C PHE A 412 17.51 9.24 2.44
N TYR A 413 17.28 8.18 1.66
CA TYR A 413 18.06 6.95 1.70
C TYR A 413 18.45 6.51 0.30
N ASP A 414 19.69 6.06 0.15
CA ASP A 414 20.18 5.35 -1.02
C ASP A 414 20.16 3.84 -0.72
N SER A 415 19.09 3.15 -1.12
CA SER A 415 18.88 1.74 -0.83
C SER A 415 19.88 0.81 -1.53
N ILE A 416 20.70 1.29 -2.47
CA ILE A 416 21.80 0.49 -3.04
C ILE A 416 22.90 0.32 -1.99
N HIS A 417 23.26 1.43 -1.33
CA HIS A 417 24.37 1.47 -0.37
C HIS A 417 23.92 1.28 1.08
N ASP A 418 22.65 1.56 1.37
CA ASP A 418 22.00 1.42 2.66
C ASP A 418 20.64 0.70 2.51
N PRO A 419 20.65 -0.62 2.20
CA PRO A 419 19.41 -1.39 1.99
C PRO A 419 18.54 -1.49 3.26
N GLY A 420 19.12 -1.19 4.43
CA GLY A 420 18.38 -1.14 5.70
C GLY A 420 17.80 0.23 6.02
N GLN A 421 17.95 1.23 5.15
CA GLN A 421 17.44 2.60 5.30
C GLN A 421 17.73 3.22 6.68
N LEU A 422 18.95 3.02 7.18
CA LEU A 422 19.36 3.46 8.52
C LEU A 422 20.03 4.84 8.51
N VAL A 423 20.75 5.19 7.45
CA VAL A 423 21.48 6.44 7.34
C VAL A 423 20.62 7.47 6.61
N ASN A 424 19.86 8.27 7.35
CA ASN A 424 19.17 9.41 6.78
C ASN A 424 20.19 10.48 6.39
N LEU A 425 20.32 10.80 5.10
CA LEU A 425 21.31 11.76 4.62
C LEU A 425 21.06 13.18 5.13
N PHE A 426 19.87 13.52 5.64
CA PHE A 426 19.62 14.82 6.27
C PHE A 426 20.18 14.95 7.69
N ASP A 427 20.56 13.85 8.35
CA ASP A 427 20.99 13.88 9.76
C ASP A 427 22.45 14.33 9.95
N ASP A 428 23.29 14.23 8.92
CA ASP A 428 24.73 14.48 9.03
C ASP A 428 25.26 15.25 7.81
N GLN A 429 25.71 16.48 8.05
CA GLN A 429 26.22 17.37 7.00
C GLN A 429 27.48 16.81 6.33
N ALA A 430 28.33 16.08 7.04
CA ALA A 430 29.54 15.50 6.44
C ALA A 430 29.17 14.35 5.50
N VAL A 431 28.18 13.53 5.87
CA VAL A 431 27.65 12.46 5.01
C VAL A 431 26.97 13.04 3.78
N SER A 432 26.09 14.03 3.95
CA SER A 432 25.38 14.65 2.83
C SER A 432 26.32 15.39 1.87
N SER A 433 27.33 16.10 2.38
CA SER A 433 28.31 16.81 1.56
C SER A 433 29.23 15.87 0.77
N ALA A 434 29.42 14.63 1.25
CA ALA A 434 30.19 13.60 0.56
C ALA A 434 29.34 12.79 -0.44
N TYR A 435 28.02 12.83 -0.31
CA TYR A 435 27.12 12.13 -1.21
C TYR A 435 27.04 12.82 -2.58
N SER A 436 27.17 12.02 -3.63
CA SER A 436 26.91 12.47 -5.00
C SER A 436 26.28 11.36 -5.81
N LEU A 437 25.42 11.74 -6.75
CA LEU A 437 24.81 10.84 -7.72
C LEU A 437 25.12 11.36 -9.10
N ARG A 438 25.79 10.53 -9.92
CA ARG A 438 26.19 10.88 -11.29
C ARG A 438 26.92 12.24 -11.38
N GLY A 439 27.81 12.50 -10.42
CA GLY A 439 28.61 13.72 -10.37
C GLY A 439 27.85 14.97 -9.89
N ARG A 440 26.62 14.82 -9.38
CA ARG A 440 25.82 15.91 -8.84
C ARG A 440 25.82 15.86 -7.31
N PRO A 441 26.01 16.99 -6.60
CA PRO A 441 25.96 17.05 -5.14
C PRO A 441 24.54 16.82 -4.60
N PHE A 442 24.47 16.45 -3.32
CA PHE A 442 23.23 16.11 -2.60
C PHE A 442 22.12 17.15 -2.73
N ASP A 443 22.42 18.44 -2.54
CA ASP A 443 21.44 19.52 -2.62
C ASP A 443 20.75 19.59 -3.98
N GLN A 444 21.52 19.41 -5.06
CA GLN A 444 21.01 19.42 -6.42
C GLN A 444 20.11 18.23 -6.70
N ILE A 445 20.42 17.05 -6.16
CA ILE A 445 19.56 15.86 -6.25
C ILE A 445 18.25 16.13 -5.52
N VAL A 446 18.33 16.64 -4.30
CA VAL A 446 17.17 16.95 -3.46
C VAL A 446 16.22 17.94 -4.14
N HIS A 447 16.71 18.98 -4.82
CA HIS A 447 15.85 19.90 -5.56
C HIS A 447 15.01 19.23 -6.66
N ARG A 448 15.53 18.18 -7.30
CA ARG A 448 14.81 17.41 -8.33
C ARG A 448 13.76 16.50 -7.72
N LEU A 449 14.09 15.89 -6.58
CA LEU A 449 13.14 15.08 -5.82
C LEU A 449 12.02 15.92 -5.22
N ASP A 450 12.30 17.13 -4.75
CA ASP A 450 11.30 18.11 -4.32
C ASP A 450 10.32 18.43 -5.45
N ALA A 451 10.84 18.72 -6.64
CA ALA A 451 10.03 19.04 -7.82
C ALA A 451 9.16 17.85 -8.25
N LEU A 452 9.74 16.65 -8.29
CA LEU A 452 9.01 15.44 -8.64
C LEU A 452 7.92 15.12 -7.62
N MET A 453 8.20 15.30 -6.32
CA MET A 453 7.23 15.13 -5.24
C MET A 453 6.07 16.10 -5.37
N MET A 454 6.35 17.36 -5.75
CA MET A 454 5.31 18.36 -5.98
C MET A 454 4.31 17.96 -7.05
N VAL A 455 4.75 17.21 -8.08
CA VAL A 455 3.83 16.63 -9.07
C VAL A 455 3.08 15.44 -8.47
N LEU A 456 3.80 14.48 -7.90
CA LEU A 456 3.25 13.18 -7.51
C LEU A 456 2.32 13.23 -6.28
N LYS A 457 2.43 14.24 -5.41
CA LYS A 457 1.57 14.38 -4.22
C LYS A 457 0.10 14.63 -4.54
N SER A 458 -0.20 15.08 -5.75
CA SER A 458 -1.52 15.50 -6.22
C SER A 458 -1.74 15.15 -7.70
N CYS A 459 -0.98 14.19 -8.22
CA CYS A 459 -1.03 13.80 -9.62
C CYS A 459 -2.37 13.17 -9.97
N LYS A 460 -2.71 13.12 -11.26
CA LYS A 460 -3.86 12.38 -11.74
C LYS A 460 -3.60 11.91 -13.17
N THR A 461 -3.92 10.66 -13.43
CA THR A 461 -3.77 10.00 -14.73
C THR A 461 -2.40 10.26 -15.35
N GLU A 462 -2.33 11.03 -16.44
CA GLU A 462 -1.08 11.31 -17.18
C GLU A 462 0.00 11.93 -16.31
N SER A 463 -0.31 12.77 -15.31
CA SER A 463 0.74 13.33 -14.44
C SER A 463 1.23 12.34 -13.39
N CYS A 464 0.45 11.28 -13.07
CA CYS A 464 0.96 10.14 -12.30
C CYS A 464 1.79 9.22 -13.20
N LEU A 465 1.38 9.09 -14.47
CA LEU A 465 2.04 8.22 -15.44
C LEU A 465 3.39 8.77 -15.92
N LYS A 466 3.45 10.07 -16.18
CA LYS A 466 4.61 10.76 -16.73
C LYS A 466 4.84 12.05 -15.93
N PRO A 467 5.25 11.95 -14.66
CA PRO A 467 5.39 13.12 -13.81
C PRO A 467 6.49 14.08 -14.30
N TRP A 468 7.49 13.58 -15.02
CA TRP A 468 8.50 14.42 -15.64
C TRP A 468 7.96 15.28 -16.78
N ASP A 469 7.00 14.78 -17.58
CA ASP A 469 6.35 15.57 -18.64
C ASP A 469 5.57 16.77 -18.05
N ALA A 470 5.04 16.62 -16.83
CA ALA A 470 4.39 17.72 -16.11
C ALA A 470 5.36 18.84 -15.71
N LEU A 471 6.65 18.52 -15.52
CA LEU A 471 7.71 19.51 -15.27
C LEU A 471 8.37 20.00 -16.56
N HIS A 472 8.47 19.13 -17.58
CA HIS A 472 9.18 19.33 -18.83
C HIS A 472 8.31 18.96 -20.03
N SER A 473 7.40 19.87 -20.39
CA SER A 473 6.42 19.69 -21.47
C SER A 473 6.99 19.38 -22.87
N ARG A 474 8.31 19.47 -23.07
CA ARG A 474 8.98 19.17 -24.34
C ARG A 474 9.42 17.71 -24.47
N GLY A 475 9.32 16.92 -23.39
CA GLY A 475 9.68 15.50 -23.38
C GLY A 475 11.19 15.23 -23.39
N ASP A 476 12.02 16.21 -23.05
CA ASP A 476 13.47 16.11 -22.95
C ASP A 476 13.97 15.50 -21.63
N VAL A 477 13.08 15.37 -20.64
CA VAL A 477 13.35 14.75 -19.34
C VAL A 477 12.32 13.68 -19.08
N ALA A 478 12.75 12.42 -18.97
CA ALA A 478 11.86 11.30 -18.68
C ALA A 478 12.25 10.54 -17.40
N THR A 479 13.45 10.79 -16.87
CA THR A 479 13.97 10.15 -15.64
C THR A 479 14.76 11.14 -14.80
N LEU A 480 15.06 10.77 -13.55
CA LEU A 480 15.96 11.52 -12.68
C LEU A 480 17.34 11.67 -13.34
N LYS A 481 17.81 10.66 -14.08
CA LYS A 481 19.07 10.73 -14.83
C LYS A 481 19.08 11.91 -15.81
N ASP A 482 17.99 12.13 -16.54
CA ASP A 482 17.86 13.26 -17.48
C ASP A 482 17.73 14.58 -16.71
N ALA A 483 16.93 14.59 -15.64
CA ALA A 483 16.72 15.75 -14.78
C ALA A 483 18.02 16.27 -14.14
N LEU A 484 19.02 15.40 -13.95
CA LEU A 484 20.33 15.75 -13.39
C LEU A 484 21.20 16.62 -14.32
N HIS A 485 20.75 16.92 -15.55
CA HIS A 485 21.45 17.84 -16.43
C HIS A 485 21.62 19.24 -15.79
N PRO A 486 22.80 19.90 -15.92
CA PRO A 486 23.06 21.20 -15.27
C PRO A 486 22.16 22.35 -15.71
N ASP A 487 21.68 22.33 -16.96
CA ASP A 487 20.83 23.40 -17.51
C ASP A 487 19.53 23.60 -16.72
N PHE A 488 19.10 22.58 -15.96
CA PHE A 488 17.89 22.62 -15.16
C PHE A 488 18.11 23.05 -13.69
N ASP A 489 19.35 23.35 -13.27
CA ASP A 489 19.67 23.63 -11.87
C ASP A 489 18.87 24.79 -11.29
N ALA A 490 18.83 25.92 -12.00
CA ALA A 490 18.11 27.11 -11.55
C ALA A 490 16.60 26.84 -11.46
N PHE A 491 16.06 26.06 -12.40
CA PHE A 491 14.65 25.68 -12.42
C PHE A 491 14.29 24.84 -11.19
N TYR A 492 15.00 23.74 -10.96
CA TYR A 492 14.71 22.85 -9.83
C TYR A 492 14.93 23.53 -8.47
N LYS A 493 15.97 24.37 -8.34
CA LYS A 493 16.23 25.11 -7.11
C LYS A 493 15.06 26.05 -6.73
N ASN A 494 14.37 26.60 -7.71
CA ASN A 494 13.28 27.57 -7.53
C ASN A 494 11.88 26.92 -7.51
N GLN A 495 11.80 25.59 -7.45
CA GLN A 495 10.51 24.90 -7.33
C GLN A 495 9.87 25.15 -5.95
N PRO A 496 8.53 25.28 -5.87
CA PRO A 496 7.83 25.05 -4.62
C PRO A 496 8.21 23.69 -4.03
N LYS A 497 8.08 23.56 -2.71
CA LYS A 497 8.40 22.34 -1.98
C LYS A 497 7.18 21.92 -1.18
N VAL A 498 6.99 20.61 -1.04
CA VAL A 498 5.93 20.06 -0.21
C VAL A 498 6.07 20.61 1.22
N ALA A 499 4.97 21.10 1.75
CA ALA A 499 4.85 21.59 3.10
C ALA A 499 3.48 21.21 3.65
N PHE A 500 3.37 21.23 4.97
CA PHE A 500 2.12 20.95 5.67
C PHE A 500 1.84 22.09 6.64
N THR A 501 0.59 22.53 6.71
CA THR A 501 0.15 23.47 7.75
C THR A 501 -0.19 22.75 9.06
N SER A 502 -0.55 21.46 8.96
CA SER A 502 -0.93 20.60 10.07
C SER A 502 -0.75 19.12 9.71
N CYS A 503 -0.56 18.29 10.74
CA CYS A 503 -0.54 16.83 10.62
C CYS A 503 -1.95 16.27 10.71
N GLU A 504 -2.67 16.29 9.59
CA GLU A 504 -4.05 15.80 9.53
C GLU A 504 -4.14 14.27 9.61
N LEU A 505 -5.25 13.79 10.15
CA LEU A 505 -5.54 12.35 10.29
C LEU A 505 -5.93 11.66 8.98
N GLY A 506 -6.26 12.43 7.96
CA GLY A 506 -6.54 11.95 6.61
C GLY A 506 -6.18 13.02 5.60
N TYR A 507 -6.42 12.74 4.32
CA TYR A 507 -6.11 13.71 3.27
C TYR A 507 -7.04 14.92 3.33
N ILE A 508 -6.45 16.08 3.65
CA ILE A 508 -7.08 17.39 3.57
C ILE A 508 -6.19 18.25 2.68
N ARG A 509 -6.67 18.52 1.47
CA ARG A 509 -5.87 19.16 0.42
C ARG A 509 -5.34 20.53 0.86
N GLU A 510 -6.14 21.29 1.61
CA GLU A 510 -5.80 22.63 2.10
C GLU A 510 -4.66 22.59 3.14
N ALA A 511 -4.48 21.45 3.83
CA ALA A 511 -3.42 21.28 4.80
C ALA A 511 -2.05 20.95 4.16
N GLU A 512 -2.02 20.58 2.89
CA GLU A 512 -0.82 20.15 2.17
C GLU A 512 -0.38 21.22 1.15
N GLY A 513 0.12 22.37 1.59
CA GLY A 513 0.64 23.39 0.67
C GLY A 513 1.97 23.01 0.00
N PRO A 514 2.43 23.80 -0.98
CA PRO A 514 1.72 24.21 -2.19
C PRO A 514 1.18 23.00 -2.99
N GLN A 515 0.34 23.25 -3.99
CA GLN A 515 -0.35 22.18 -4.76
C GLN A 515 0.16 21.98 -6.18
N ASP A 516 0.82 22.99 -6.74
CA ASP A 516 1.25 23.02 -8.14
C ASP A 516 2.77 23.17 -8.20
N ALA A 517 3.40 22.49 -9.17
CA ALA A 517 4.80 22.66 -9.52
C ALA A 517 4.97 23.71 -10.63
N ASN A 518 6.15 24.34 -10.71
CA ASN A 518 6.47 25.20 -11.84
C ASN A 518 6.83 24.34 -13.08
N VAL A 519 6.47 24.79 -14.28
CA VAL A 519 6.79 24.11 -15.55
C VAL A 519 8.00 24.77 -16.21
N PHE A 520 8.97 23.96 -16.66
CA PHE A 520 10.20 24.46 -17.27
C PHE A 520 9.91 25.19 -18.59
N GLY A 521 10.42 26.41 -18.72
CA GLY A 521 10.26 27.23 -19.93
C GLY A 521 8.85 27.79 -20.15
N ALA A 522 7.91 27.62 -19.21
CA ALA A 522 6.67 28.38 -19.22
C ALA A 522 6.98 29.86 -18.95
N ALA A 523 6.37 30.77 -19.71
CA ALA A 523 6.46 32.20 -19.41
C ALA A 523 5.89 32.44 -18.01
N GLU A 524 6.56 33.26 -17.18
CA GLU A 524 6.00 33.63 -15.88
C GLU A 524 4.57 34.14 -16.08
N PRO A 525 3.60 33.70 -15.25
CA PRO A 525 2.28 34.28 -15.29
C PRO A 525 2.44 35.78 -15.00
N ARG A 526 2.10 36.63 -15.98
CA ARG A 526 1.94 38.06 -15.73
C ARG A 526 0.95 38.17 -14.57
N LEU A 527 1.44 38.65 -13.43
CA LEU A 527 0.61 39.16 -12.36
C LEU A 527 -0.24 40.29 -12.96
N GLU A 528 -1.43 39.95 -13.46
CA GLU A 528 -2.48 40.94 -13.62
C GLU A 528 -2.88 41.36 -12.21
N LEU A 529 -2.29 42.48 -11.78
CA LEU A 529 -2.79 43.27 -10.67
C LEU A 529 -4.24 43.63 -11.00
N ARG A 530 -5.19 42.79 -10.59
CA ARG A 530 -6.59 43.21 -10.46
C ARG A 530 -6.61 44.25 -9.35
N GLU A 531 -6.68 45.52 -9.75
CA GLU A 531 -7.16 46.59 -8.88
C GLU A 531 -8.50 46.14 -8.29
N GLN A 532 -8.51 45.87 -6.98
CA GLN A 532 -9.74 45.69 -6.23
C GLN A 532 -10.46 47.04 -6.20
N GLN A 533 -11.42 47.24 -7.10
CA GLN A 533 -12.50 48.18 -6.86
C GLN A 533 -13.36 47.62 -5.74
N GLY A 534 -13.38 48.33 -4.63
CA GLY A 534 -14.10 47.95 -3.43
C GLY A 534 -15.60 47.84 -3.65
N THR A 535 -16.17 46.75 -3.15
CA THR A 535 -17.56 46.74 -2.68
C THR A 535 -17.59 46.06 -1.33
N ASP A 536 -17.85 46.89 -0.33
CA ASP A 536 -18.09 46.57 1.05
C ASP A 536 -19.33 45.66 1.17
N GLN A 537 -19.12 44.37 1.47
CA GLN A 537 -20.17 43.49 1.97
C GLN A 537 -19.60 42.60 3.07
N SER A 538 -19.88 43.03 4.31
CA SER A 538 -19.63 42.27 5.53
C SER A 538 -20.36 40.92 5.49
N PHE A 539 -19.61 39.82 5.42
CA PHE A 539 -20.17 38.49 5.57
C PHE A 539 -20.33 38.17 7.07
N GLY A 540 -21.57 38.26 7.57
CA GLY A 540 -21.92 37.90 8.93
C GLY A 540 -22.07 36.38 9.07
N TYR A 541 -21.15 35.77 9.82
CA TYR A 541 -21.23 34.36 10.23
C TYR A 541 -22.37 34.18 11.25
N ARG A 542 -23.43 33.44 10.88
CA ARG A 542 -24.41 32.90 11.83
C ARG A 542 -24.26 31.38 11.86
N GLY A 543 -23.53 30.91 12.87
CA GLY A 543 -23.41 29.49 13.15
C GLY A 543 -24.73 28.90 13.68
N HIS A 544 -24.97 27.64 13.32
CA HIS A 544 -25.83 26.74 14.10
C HIS A 544 -25.13 25.38 14.17
N TRP A 545 -24.68 25.04 15.38
CA TRP A 545 -24.27 23.69 15.76
C TRP A 545 -25.53 22.93 16.18
N SER A 546 -25.86 21.83 15.50
CA SER A 546 -26.84 20.87 15.99
C SER A 546 -26.11 19.63 16.50
N HIS A 547 -26.20 19.44 17.81
CA HIS A 547 -25.81 18.25 18.54
C HIS A 547 -26.56 17.01 18.00
N TRP A 548 -25.83 15.90 17.84
CA TRP A 548 -26.42 14.56 17.79
C TRP A 548 -25.84 13.76 18.94
N THR A 549 -26.71 13.52 19.94
CA THR A 549 -26.61 12.47 20.95
C THR A 549 -26.80 11.10 20.33
#